data_AF-A0A835SGZ2-F1
#
_entry.id   AF-A0A835SGZ2-F1
#
_cell.length_a   1.000
_cell.length_b   1.000
_cell.length_c   1.000
_cell.angle_alpha   90.00
_cell.angle_beta   90.00
_cell.angle_gamma   90.00
#
_symmetry.space_group_name_H-M   'P 1'
#
loop_
_entity.id
_entity.type
_entity.pdbx_description
1 polymer ?
#
loop_
_entity_poly.entity_id
_entity_poly.type
_entity_poly.pdbx_seq_one_letter_code
_entity_poly.pdbx_strand_id
1 'polypeptide(L)'
;MDFGKLKSVFLKSHECLEKWLAIQEAGARLLANAGNIIQRLPVLHDRRNYAALPNSQQLQTLVLAKQIRALESVFGRLQENLSEMASVVRAQERLVVEAWKLLGEHPSAAACGAVQCGGASVAQLVECMEDVWRCCRDDLAVRAAALSGLSHTSTPQQFQQLSGALAACTGLGQWSTPVVLMSSVAPVLR
;
A
#
# COMPACT_ATOMS: atom_id res chain seq x y z
N MET A 1 -31.14 -12.57 -7.42
CA MET A 1 -30.00 -11.72 -7.02
C MET A 1 -30.46 -10.28 -7.01
N ASP A 2 -30.16 -9.54 -5.95
CA ASP A 2 -30.46 -8.10 -5.83
C ASP A 2 -29.28 -7.30 -6.37
N PHE A 3 -29.36 -6.91 -7.65
CA PHE A 3 -28.26 -6.21 -8.32
C PHE A 3 -28.02 -4.81 -7.75
N GLY A 4 -29.06 -4.15 -7.21
CA GLY A 4 -28.90 -2.83 -6.58
C GLY A 4 -27.98 -2.89 -5.36
N LYS A 5 -28.11 -3.94 -4.54
CA LYS A 5 -27.18 -4.20 -3.43
C LYS A 5 -25.78 -4.52 -3.93
N LEU A 6 -25.64 -5.38 -4.93
CA LEU A 6 -24.32 -5.73 -5.48
C LEU A 6 -23.60 -4.49 -6.03
N LYS A 7 -24.31 -3.64 -6.78
CA LYS A 7 -23.79 -2.35 -7.27
C LYS A 7 -23.28 -1.50 -6.10
N SER A 8 -24.03 -1.38 -5.00
CA SER A 8 -23.59 -0.62 -3.82
C SER A 8 -22.32 -1.21 -3.18
N VAL A 9 -22.25 -2.53 -3.03
CA VAL A 9 -21.08 -3.22 -2.48
C VAL A 9 -19.85 -3.03 -3.38
N PHE A 10 -20.03 -3.12 -4.70
CA PHE A 10 -18.96 -2.88 -5.68
C PHE A 10 -18.42 -1.45 -5.61
N LEU A 11 -19.29 -0.45 -5.51
CA LEU A 11 -18.87 0.96 -5.39
C LEU A 11 -18.08 1.21 -4.09
N LYS A 12 -18.51 0.63 -2.95
CA LYS A 12 -17.75 0.69 -1.69
C LYS A 12 -16.39 0.00 -1.78
N SER A 13 -16.32 -1.09 -2.54
CA SER A 13 -15.06 -1.79 -2.82
C SER A 13 -14.12 -0.91 -3.64
N HIS A 14 -14.63 -0.21 -4.65
CA HIS A 14 -13.85 0.78 -5.40
C HIS A 14 -13.37 1.93 -4.49
N GLU A 15 -14.19 2.43 -3.57
CA GLU A 15 -13.76 3.44 -2.59
C GLU A 15 -12.62 2.93 -1.68
N CYS A 16 -12.66 1.66 -1.29
CA CYS A 16 -11.57 1.02 -0.54
C CYS A 16 -10.29 0.94 -1.38
N LEU A 17 -10.39 0.62 -2.67
CA LEU A 17 -9.26 0.61 -3.60
C LEU A 17 -8.65 2.02 -3.77
N GLU A 18 -9.46 3.06 -3.96
CA GLU A 18 -8.96 4.44 -4.03
C GLU A 18 -8.23 4.85 -2.75
N LYS A 19 -8.81 4.51 -1.59
CA LYS A 19 -8.16 4.75 -0.30
C LYS A 19 -6.84 3.98 -0.18
N TRP A 20 -6.81 2.73 -0.62
CA TRP A 20 -5.60 1.91 -0.64
C TRP A 20 -4.48 2.57 -1.47
N LEU A 21 -4.78 3.01 -2.69
CA LEU A 21 -3.82 3.67 -3.59
C LEU A 21 -3.25 4.95 -2.97
N ALA A 22 -4.09 5.77 -2.33
CA ALA A 22 -3.64 6.98 -1.64
C ALA A 22 -2.70 6.66 -0.46
N ILE A 23 -3.01 5.63 0.33
CA ILE A 23 -2.16 5.19 1.45
C ILE A 23 -0.82 4.65 0.93
N GLN A 24 -0.85 3.87 -0.16
CA GLN A 24 0.35 3.32 -0.81
C GLN A 24 1.29 4.43 -1.27
N GLU A 25 0.75 5.47 -1.92
CA GLU A 25 1.53 6.62 -2.39
C GLU A 25 2.13 7.40 -1.21
N ALA A 26 1.37 7.58 -0.12
CA ALA A 26 1.88 8.18 1.11
C ALA A 26 3.01 7.33 1.74
N GLY A 27 2.86 6.00 1.76
CA GLY A 27 3.89 5.07 2.22
C GLY A 27 5.16 5.15 1.37
N ALA A 28 5.04 5.26 0.05
CA ALA A 28 6.18 5.42 -0.86
C ALA A 28 6.96 6.72 -0.58
N ARG A 29 6.26 7.84 -0.34
CA ARG A 29 6.89 9.11 0.07
C ARG A 29 7.62 9.00 1.40
N LEU A 30 7.03 8.31 2.38
CA LEU A 30 7.67 8.07 3.68
C LEU A 30 8.93 7.21 3.53
N LEU A 31 8.88 6.16 2.72
CA LEU A 31 10.03 5.31 2.45
C LEU A 31 11.16 6.09 1.76
N ALA A 32 10.84 6.92 0.77
CA ALA A 32 11.82 7.79 0.13
C ALA A 32 12.48 8.76 1.14
N ASN A 33 11.70 9.32 2.06
CA ASN A 33 12.23 10.17 3.14
C ASN A 33 13.16 9.40 4.08
N ALA A 34 12.82 8.17 4.47
CA ALA A 34 13.70 7.31 5.26
C ALA A 34 15.02 7.05 4.52
N GLY A 35 14.94 6.74 3.22
CA GLY A 35 16.12 6.54 2.36
C GLY A 35 17.04 7.75 2.32
N ASN A 36 16.48 8.95 2.14
CA ASN A 36 17.23 10.20 2.13
C ASN A 36 17.98 10.44 3.45
N ILE A 37 17.38 10.10 4.60
CA ILE A 37 18.04 10.21 5.90
C ILE A 37 19.17 9.16 6.01
N ILE A 38 18.87 7.90 5.72
CA ILE A 38 19.82 6.77 5.81
C ILE A 38 21.05 7.02 4.94
N GLN A 39 20.88 7.53 3.71
CA GLN A 39 21.98 7.85 2.82
C GLN A 39 22.92 8.94 3.36
N ARG A 40 22.42 9.87 4.18
CA ARG A 40 23.21 10.96 4.77
C ARG A 40 23.94 10.55 6.04
N LEU A 41 23.44 9.54 6.77
CA LEU A 41 24.01 9.15 8.06
C LEU A 41 25.52 8.85 8.02
N PRO A 42 26.09 8.13 7.02
CA PRO A 42 27.52 7.87 6.96
C PRO A 42 28.37 9.15 6.89
N VAL A 43 27.94 10.14 6.09
CA VAL A 43 28.62 11.43 5.96
C VAL A 43 28.58 12.21 7.27
N LEU A 44 27.46 12.13 7.99
CA LEU A 44 27.30 12.81 9.28
C LEU A 44 28.10 12.12 10.41
N HIS A 45 28.41 10.84 10.28
CA HIS A 45 29.28 10.11 11.21
C HIS A 45 30.77 10.44 11.03
N ASP A 46 31.18 10.94 9.86
CA ASP A 46 32.57 11.31 9.61
C ASP A 46 32.93 12.64 10.31
N ARG A 47 33.75 12.53 11.36
CA ARG A 47 34.23 13.67 12.15
C ARG A 47 35.00 14.70 11.32
N ARG A 48 35.64 14.28 10.23
CA ARG A 48 36.42 15.17 9.35
C ARG A 48 35.54 16.26 8.73
N ASN A 49 34.26 15.96 8.50
CA ASN A 49 33.30 16.90 7.94
C ASN A 49 32.93 18.06 8.89
N TYR A 50 33.33 17.98 10.15
CA TYR A 50 33.08 19.01 11.17
C TYR A 50 34.36 19.69 11.66
N ALA A 51 35.53 19.29 11.16
CA ALA A 51 36.84 19.69 11.73
C ALA A 51 37.07 21.22 11.73
N ALA A 52 36.48 21.93 10.77
CA ALA A 52 36.59 23.39 10.66
C ALA A 52 35.63 24.16 11.58
N LEU A 53 34.74 23.47 12.30
CA LEU A 53 33.67 24.09 13.09
C LEU A 53 34.03 24.13 14.57
N PRO A 54 33.71 25.23 15.28
CA PRO A 54 33.83 25.28 16.73
C PRO A 54 32.88 24.25 17.37
N ASN A 55 33.31 23.60 18.45
CA ASN A 55 32.53 22.56 19.15
C ASN A 55 32.12 21.39 18.22
N SER A 56 33.01 21.01 17.29
CA SER A 56 32.75 20.02 16.23
C SER A 56 32.17 18.70 16.74
N GLN A 57 32.62 18.21 17.89
CA GLN A 57 32.11 16.98 18.52
C GLN A 57 30.67 17.14 19.03
N GLN A 58 30.37 18.23 19.72
CA GLN A 58 29.00 18.50 20.20
C GLN A 58 28.05 18.72 19.02
N LEU A 59 28.48 19.46 18.00
CA LEU A 59 27.69 19.71 16.80
C LEU A 59 27.38 18.43 16.04
N GLN A 60 28.39 17.58 15.81
CA GLN A 60 28.19 16.28 15.17
C GLN A 60 27.17 15.43 15.95
N THR A 61 27.33 15.34 17.26
CA THR A 61 26.43 14.58 18.14
C THR A 61 24.99 15.08 18.02
N LEU A 62 24.81 16.41 18.04
CA LEU A 62 23.49 17.04 17.93
C LEU A 62 22.83 16.75 16.56
N VAL A 63 23.59 16.88 15.48
CA VAL A 63 23.09 16.65 14.12
C VAL A 63 22.71 15.18 13.92
N LEU A 64 23.55 14.25 14.37
CA LEU A 64 23.25 12.81 14.32
C LEU A 64 22.00 12.48 15.12
N ALA A 65 21.90 12.96 16.36
CA ALA A 65 20.72 12.73 17.20
C ALA A 65 19.44 13.26 16.52
N LYS A 66 19.50 14.42 15.86
CA LYS A 66 18.37 14.99 15.13
C LYS A 66 17.95 14.12 13.94
N GLN A 67 18.90 13.58 13.18
CA GLN A 67 18.60 12.69 12.05
C GLN A 67 18.02 11.35 12.51
N ILE A 68 18.56 10.77 13.59
CA ILE A 68 18.04 9.52 14.16
C ILE A 68 16.60 9.69 14.62
N ARG A 69 16.29 10.77 15.37
CA ARG A 69 14.91 11.07 15.78
C ARG A 69 13.97 11.30 14.60
N ALA A 70 14.45 11.95 13.54
CA ALA A 70 13.67 12.13 12.32
C ALA A 70 13.39 10.76 11.65
N LEU A 71 14.36 9.86 11.61
CA LEU A 71 14.20 8.51 11.07
C LEU A 71 13.21 7.69 11.91
N GLU A 72 13.29 7.73 13.24
CA GLU A 72 12.34 7.10 14.15
C GLU A 72 10.90 7.62 13.92
N SER A 73 10.75 8.93 13.74
CA SER A 73 9.45 9.53 13.40
C SER A 73 8.91 9.03 12.06
N VAL A 74 9.76 8.89 11.04
CA VAL A 74 9.36 8.34 9.74
C VAL A 74 8.95 6.87 9.88
N PHE A 75 9.68 6.06 10.64
CA PHE A 75 9.33 4.66 10.90
C PHE A 75 8.01 4.52 11.66
N GLY A 76 7.76 5.37 12.67
CA GLY A 76 6.46 5.41 13.36
C GLY A 76 5.31 5.66 12.37
N ARG A 77 5.47 6.63 11.47
CA ARG A 77 4.47 6.93 10.43
C ARG A 77 4.31 5.82 9.40
N LEU A 78 5.37 5.10 9.06
CA LEU A 78 5.29 3.90 8.20
C LEU A 78 4.50 2.78 8.88
N GLN A 79 4.66 2.61 10.19
CA GLN A 79 3.88 1.62 10.95
C GLN A 79 2.40 1.99 11.04
N GLU A 80 2.09 3.27 11.23
CA GLU A 80 0.72 3.79 11.15
C GLU A 80 0.11 3.55 9.76
N ASN A 81 0.88 3.84 8.70
CA ASN A 81 0.48 3.61 7.31
C ASN A 81 0.15 2.13 7.06
N LEU A 82 1.00 1.18 7.49
CA LEU A 82 0.70 -0.26 7.43
C LEU A 82 -0.57 -0.65 8.18
N SER A 83 -0.79 -0.05 9.36
CA SER A 83 -1.98 -0.32 10.17
C SER A 83 -3.25 0.16 9.47
N GLU A 84 -3.19 1.30 8.77
CA GLU A 84 -4.28 1.81 7.96
C GLU A 84 -4.52 0.94 6.71
N MET A 85 -3.45 0.53 6.01
CA MET A 85 -3.54 -0.43 4.89
C MET A 85 -4.23 -1.73 5.33
N ALA A 86 -3.86 -2.28 6.49
CA ALA A 86 -4.49 -3.48 7.05
C ALA A 86 -5.98 -3.28 7.36
N SER A 87 -6.38 -2.07 7.78
CA SER A 87 -7.79 -1.73 7.98
C SER A 87 -8.59 -1.76 6.67
N VAL A 88 -8.01 -1.22 5.60
CA VAL A 88 -8.62 -1.23 4.27
C VAL A 88 -8.74 -2.65 3.72
N VAL A 89 -7.71 -3.49 3.86
CA VAL A 89 -7.76 -4.91 3.42
C VAL A 89 -8.87 -5.68 4.14
N ARG A 90 -9.04 -5.48 5.45
CA ARG A 90 -10.15 -6.09 6.21
C ARG A 90 -11.52 -5.57 5.78
N ALA A 91 -11.63 -4.28 5.43
CA ALA A 91 -12.88 -3.72 4.91
C ALA A 91 -13.22 -4.34 3.56
N GLN A 92 -12.23 -4.44 2.67
CA GLN A 92 -12.35 -5.06 1.36
C GLN A 92 -12.76 -6.54 1.46
N GLU A 93 -12.16 -7.30 2.37
CA GLU A 93 -12.50 -8.70 2.63
C GLU A 93 -13.99 -8.88 2.96
N ARG A 94 -14.53 -8.02 3.84
CA ARG A 94 -15.96 -8.05 4.20
C ARG A 94 -16.86 -7.79 2.99
N LEU A 95 -16.48 -6.87 2.12
CA LEU A 95 -17.23 -6.55 0.90
C LEU A 95 -17.18 -7.71 -0.11
N VAL A 96 -16.04 -8.38 -0.25
CA VAL A 96 -15.90 -9.59 -1.08
C VAL A 96 -16.79 -10.71 -0.58
N VAL A 97 -16.78 -10.98 0.73
CA VAL A 97 -17.67 -11.98 1.35
C VAL A 97 -19.15 -11.63 1.15
N GLU A 98 -19.50 -10.35 1.26
CA GLU A 98 -20.86 -9.88 0.99
C GLU A 98 -21.26 -10.05 -0.48
N ALA A 99 -20.37 -9.73 -1.42
CA ALA A 99 -20.60 -9.90 -2.85
C ALA A 99 -20.83 -11.37 -3.24
N TRP A 100 -20.01 -12.28 -2.72
CA TRP A 100 -20.21 -13.73 -2.90
C TRP A 100 -21.54 -14.22 -2.32
N LYS A 101 -21.95 -13.72 -1.15
CA LYS A 101 -23.27 -14.03 -0.56
C LYS A 101 -24.43 -13.52 -1.43
N LEU A 102 -24.29 -12.35 -2.04
CA LEU A 102 -25.31 -11.78 -2.93
C LEU A 102 -25.44 -12.56 -4.25
N LEU A 103 -24.33 -13.12 -4.73
CA LEU A 103 -24.32 -14.03 -5.88
C LEU A 103 -25.01 -15.37 -5.55
N GLY A 104 -24.79 -15.87 -4.33
CA GLY A 104 -25.35 -17.12 -3.82
C GLY A 104 -24.42 -18.32 -4.06
N GLU A 105 -24.66 -19.42 -3.35
CA GLU A 105 -23.81 -20.63 -3.41
C GLU A 105 -23.97 -21.41 -4.72
N HIS A 106 -25.15 -21.32 -5.33
CA HIS A 106 -25.49 -21.96 -6.61
C HIS A 106 -26.15 -20.95 -7.57
N PRO A 107 -25.39 -19.96 -8.06
CA PRO A 107 -25.95 -18.96 -8.96
C PRO A 107 -26.30 -19.61 -10.30
N SER A 108 -27.45 -19.25 -10.86
CA SER A 108 -27.84 -19.73 -12.19
C SER A 108 -26.92 -19.13 -13.26
N ALA A 109 -26.74 -19.82 -14.39
CA ALA A 109 -25.95 -19.32 -15.52
C ALA A 109 -26.47 -17.94 -16.01
N ALA A 110 -27.78 -17.72 -15.95
CA ALA A 110 -28.40 -16.42 -16.26
C ALA A 110 -28.03 -15.33 -15.25
N ALA A 111 -27.93 -15.65 -13.95
CA ALA A 111 -27.52 -14.71 -12.92
C ALA A 111 -26.03 -14.34 -13.05
N CYS A 112 -25.16 -15.32 -13.31
CA CYS A 112 -23.72 -15.08 -13.52
C CYS A 112 -23.45 -14.30 -14.80
N GLY A 113 -24.11 -14.68 -15.90
CA GLY A 113 -23.93 -14.11 -17.24
C GLY A 113 -24.68 -12.81 -17.51
N ALA A 114 -25.44 -12.28 -16.54
CA ALA A 114 -26.14 -11.02 -16.68
C ALA A 114 -25.13 -9.88 -16.85
N VAL A 115 -24.92 -9.44 -18.09
CA VAL A 115 -24.04 -8.33 -18.44
C VAL A 115 -24.66 -7.02 -17.99
N GLN A 116 -23.87 -6.21 -17.28
CA GLN A 116 -24.29 -4.94 -16.71
C GLN A 116 -23.79 -3.75 -17.54
N CYS A 117 -24.27 -2.55 -17.23
CA CYS A 117 -23.68 -1.33 -17.78
C CYS A 117 -22.17 -1.31 -17.51
N GLY A 118 -21.36 -1.23 -18.58
CA GLY A 118 -19.91 -1.41 -18.53
C GLY A 118 -19.39 -2.74 -19.08
N GLY A 119 -20.27 -3.64 -19.54
CA GLY A 119 -19.88 -4.84 -20.29
C GLY A 119 -19.38 -6.02 -19.45
N ALA A 120 -19.27 -5.85 -18.14
CA ALA A 120 -18.91 -6.93 -17.21
C ALA A 120 -20.15 -7.71 -16.77
N SER A 121 -20.02 -9.04 -16.70
CA SER A 121 -21.00 -9.91 -16.08
C SER A 121 -20.97 -9.78 -14.55
N VAL A 122 -22.03 -10.18 -13.88
CA VAL A 122 -22.05 -10.14 -12.41
C VAL A 122 -20.95 -11.01 -11.79
N ALA A 123 -20.69 -12.19 -12.34
CA ALA A 123 -19.59 -13.04 -11.86
C ALA A 123 -18.24 -12.32 -11.98
N GLN A 124 -17.99 -11.64 -13.11
CA GLN A 124 -16.76 -10.87 -13.33
C GLN A 124 -16.62 -9.71 -12.34
N LEU A 125 -17.72 -9.07 -11.91
CA LEU A 125 -17.65 -8.02 -10.89
C LEU A 125 -17.22 -8.58 -9.53
N VAL A 126 -17.78 -9.73 -9.14
CA VAL A 126 -17.46 -10.38 -7.85
C VAL A 126 -16.02 -10.90 -7.86
N GLU A 127 -15.61 -11.57 -8.93
CA GLU A 127 -14.24 -12.05 -9.13
C GLU A 127 -13.24 -10.88 -9.12
N CYS A 128 -13.56 -9.79 -9.81
CA CYS A 128 -12.74 -8.58 -9.81
C CYS A 128 -12.54 -8.01 -8.40
N MET A 129 -13.59 -7.96 -7.57
CA MET A 129 -13.48 -7.51 -6.19
C MET A 129 -12.55 -8.40 -5.35
N GLU A 130 -12.66 -9.72 -5.54
CA GLU A 130 -11.83 -10.70 -4.86
C GLU A 130 -10.36 -10.60 -5.29
N ASP A 131 -10.11 -10.44 -6.58
CA ASP A 131 -8.74 -10.30 -7.10
C ASP A 131 -8.10 -8.99 -6.62
N VAL A 132 -8.84 -7.87 -6.61
CA VAL A 132 -8.36 -6.62 -6.00
C VAL A 132 -8.02 -6.82 -4.52
N TRP A 133 -8.89 -7.50 -3.77
CA TRP A 133 -8.63 -7.80 -2.36
C TRP A 133 -7.35 -8.63 -2.16
N ARG A 134 -7.19 -9.72 -2.92
CA ARG A 134 -6.00 -10.57 -2.87
C ARG A 134 -4.74 -9.77 -3.17
N CYS A 135 -4.77 -8.95 -4.22
CA CYS A 135 -3.64 -8.08 -4.54
C CYS A 135 -3.30 -7.13 -3.39
N CYS A 136 -4.27 -6.44 -2.79
CA CYS A 136 -4.01 -5.55 -1.65
C CYS A 136 -3.49 -6.31 -0.43
N ARG A 137 -4.04 -7.49 -0.13
CA ARG A 137 -3.59 -8.34 0.98
C ARG A 137 -2.14 -8.79 0.80
N ASP A 138 -1.79 -9.24 -0.40
CA ASP A 138 -0.46 -9.75 -0.68
C ASP A 138 0.58 -8.61 -0.71
N ASP A 139 0.22 -7.46 -1.29
CA ASP A 139 1.04 -6.24 -1.26
C ASP A 139 1.28 -5.74 0.18
N LEU A 140 0.26 -5.78 1.04
CA LEU A 140 0.40 -5.50 2.47
C LEU A 140 1.39 -6.44 3.15
N ALA A 141 1.30 -7.75 2.87
CA ALA A 141 2.18 -8.74 3.48
C ALA A 141 3.65 -8.48 3.10
N VAL A 142 3.90 -8.20 1.82
CA VAL A 142 5.25 -7.84 1.34
C VAL A 142 5.76 -6.56 2.02
N ARG A 143 4.93 -5.51 2.08
CA ARG A 143 5.31 -4.24 2.75
C ARG A 143 5.61 -4.43 4.23
N ALA A 144 4.78 -5.19 4.94
CA ALA A 144 4.97 -5.46 6.36
C ALA A 144 6.27 -6.26 6.60
N ALA A 145 6.56 -7.26 5.77
CA ALA A 145 7.79 -8.04 5.84
C ALA A 145 9.03 -7.20 5.50
N ALA A 146 8.94 -6.30 4.53
CA ALA A 146 10.04 -5.38 4.21
C ALA A 146 10.30 -4.41 5.37
N LEU A 147 9.26 -3.74 5.87
CA LEU A 147 9.39 -2.72 6.90
C LEU A 147 9.83 -3.29 8.26
N SER A 148 9.53 -4.55 8.58
CA SER A 148 10.04 -5.20 9.80
C SER A 148 11.56 -5.39 9.79
N GLY A 149 12.18 -5.40 8.61
CA GLY A 149 13.64 -5.47 8.43
C GLY A 149 14.35 -4.11 8.52
N LEU A 150 13.61 -2.99 8.58
CA LEU A 150 14.21 -1.66 8.70
C LEU A 150 14.50 -1.31 10.17
N SER A 151 15.66 -0.72 10.39
CA SER A 151 16.09 -0.23 11.69
C SER A 151 16.93 1.03 11.54
N HIS A 152 17.25 1.70 12.66
CA HIS A 152 18.16 2.83 12.68
C HIS A 152 19.62 2.44 12.35
N THR A 153 19.93 1.14 12.33
CA THR A 153 21.24 0.60 11.94
C THR A 153 21.30 0.15 10.48
N SER A 154 20.20 0.28 9.72
CA SER A 154 20.17 -0.06 8.31
C SER A 154 21.18 0.78 7.53
N THR A 155 22.03 0.12 6.75
CA THR A 155 22.99 0.79 5.87
C THR A 155 22.30 1.28 4.59
N PRO A 156 22.89 2.26 3.87
CA PRO A 156 22.36 2.67 2.57
C PRO A 156 22.20 1.52 1.58
N GLN A 157 23.14 0.55 1.57
CA GLN A 157 23.08 -0.62 0.70
C GLN A 157 21.91 -1.54 1.07
N GLN A 158 21.73 -1.84 2.36
CA GLN A 158 20.59 -2.64 2.83
C GLN A 158 19.26 -1.98 2.49
N PHE A 159 19.17 -0.66 2.70
CA PHE A 159 18.00 0.11 2.34
C PHE A 159 17.70 0.08 0.82
N GLN A 160 18.72 0.22 -0.02
CA GLN A 160 18.56 0.15 -1.48
C GLN A 160 18.10 -1.23 -1.94
N GLN A 161 18.67 -2.31 -1.39
CA GLN A 161 18.25 -3.67 -1.70
C GLN A 161 16.79 -3.92 -1.32
N LEU A 162 16.40 -3.48 -0.13
CA LEU A 162 15.02 -3.60 0.36
C LEU A 162 14.04 -2.78 -0.48
N SER A 163 14.39 -1.53 -0.79
CA SER A 163 13.57 -0.64 -1.62
C SER A 163 13.39 -1.22 -3.03
N GLY A 164 14.46 -1.77 -3.62
CA GLY A 164 14.42 -2.45 -4.91
C GLY A 164 13.55 -3.71 -4.89
N ALA A 165 13.70 -4.55 -3.86
CA ALA A 165 12.86 -5.74 -3.67
C ALA A 165 11.38 -5.35 -3.49
N LEU A 166 11.11 -4.31 -2.72
CA LEU A 166 9.75 -3.80 -2.53
C LEU A 166 9.18 -3.30 -3.86
N ALA A 167 9.93 -2.55 -4.65
CA ALA A 167 9.49 -2.07 -5.97
C ALA A 167 9.25 -3.21 -6.97
N ALA A 168 9.99 -4.32 -6.87
CA ALA A 168 9.79 -5.49 -7.72
C ALA A 168 8.57 -6.33 -7.34
N CYS A 169 8.26 -6.40 -6.04
CA CYS A 169 7.16 -7.21 -5.50
C CYS A 169 5.85 -6.44 -5.32
N THR A 170 5.91 -5.11 -5.27
CA THR A 170 4.75 -4.23 -5.06
C THR A 170 4.50 -3.39 -6.30
N GLY A 171 3.27 -3.41 -6.81
CA GLY A 171 3.06 -2.94 -8.17
C GLY A 171 1.61 -2.85 -8.62
N LEU A 172 0.65 -2.66 -7.71
CA LEU A 172 -0.74 -2.40 -8.11
C LEU A 172 -0.87 -1.19 -9.07
N GLY A 173 0.08 -0.24 -9.02
CA GLY A 173 0.18 0.89 -9.93
C GLY A 173 0.69 0.55 -11.34
N GLN A 174 1.16 -0.67 -11.59
CA GLN A 174 1.36 -1.22 -12.94
C GLN A 174 0.15 -2.08 -13.33
N TRP A 175 -1.04 -1.46 -13.31
CA TRP A 175 -2.27 -1.86 -14.01
C TRP A 175 -2.52 -3.37 -14.03
N SER A 176 -2.58 -4.02 -12.86
CA SER A 176 -3.13 -5.38 -12.81
C SER A 176 -4.56 -5.33 -13.37
N THR A 177 -4.87 -6.25 -14.28
CA THR A 177 -6.20 -6.40 -14.92
C THR A 177 -7.39 -6.16 -13.97
N PRO A 178 -7.41 -6.68 -12.72
CA PRO A 178 -8.51 -6.44 -11.79
C PRO A 178 -8.66 -4.98 -11.33
N VAL A 179 -7.56 -4.23 -11.14
CA VAL A 179 -7.62 -2.80 -10.79
C VAL A 179 -8.19 -1.99 -11.96
N VAL A 180 -7.73 -2.26 -13.17
CA VAL A 180 -8.22 -1.58 -14.39
C VAL A 180 -9.71 -1.81 -14.58
N LEU A 181 -10.15 -3.07 -14.44
CA LEU A 181 -11.55 -3.43 -14.57
C LEU A 181 -12.40 -2.67 -13.53
N MET A 182 -12.01 -2.71 -12.25
CA MET A 182 -12.74 -2.02 -11.18
C MET A 182 -12.84 -0.51 -11.43
N SER A 183 -11.74 0.14 -11.80
CA SER A 183 -11.69 1.59 -12.08
C SER A 183 -12.43 1.98 -13.36
N SER A 184 -12.54 1.09 -14.35
CA SER A 184 -13.31 1.34 -15.58
C SER A 184 -14.83 1.15 -15.39
N VAL A 185 -15.23 0.22 -14.54
CA VAL A 185 -16.63 -0.15 -14.35
C VAL A 185 -17.30 0.73 -13.30
N ALA A 186 -16.61 1.08 -12.23
CA ALA A 186 -17.19 1.87 -11.14
C ALA A 186 -17.81 3.21 -11.58
N PRO A 187 -17.21 4.01 -12.50
CA PRO A 187 -17.81 5.24 -12.99
C PRO A 187 -19.12 5.01 -13.75
N VAL A 188 -19.20 3.92 -14.53
CA VAL A 188 -20.39 3.55 -15.32
C VAL A 188 -21.51 3.01 -14.44
N LEU A 189 -21.15 2.47 -13.28
CA LEU A 189 -22.09 1.99 -12.27
C LEU A 189 -22.55 3.08 -11.29
N ARG A 190 -22.13 4.34 -11.36
CA ARG A 190 -22.70 5.41 -10.51
C ARG A 190 -24.07 5.83 -11.03
#